data_AF-A0A817X7B6-F1
#
_entry.id   AF-A0A817X7B6-F1
#
_cell.length_a   1.000
_cell.length_b   1.000
_cell.length_c   1.000
_cell.angle_alpha   90.00
_cell.angle_beta   90.00
_cell.angle_gamma   90.00
#
_symmetry.space_group_name_H-M   'P 1'
#
loop_
_entity.id
_entity.type
_entity.pdbx_description
1 polymer ?
#
loop_
_entity_poly.entity_id
_entity_poly.type
_entity_poly.pdbx_seq_one_letter_code
_entity_poly.pdbx_strand_id
1 'polypeptide(L)'
;MPRPSALAHAQVVETLGDTTISSNRYISLHTQALIDWSLGYRARATDTWETILLSYPFDIMTLRFVLDTSFHLGNQNMLRDSVARVLPIWESSSPHRPLKSHLYGMYAFGLAETNMVLRAEKQARVGLELNEHDAWATHALVHATEYMGRTSEGIDFLEKTDNHWHECDIIASHIDWHLAPFID
;
A
#
# COMPACT_ATOMS: atom_id res chain seq x y z
N MET A 1 -19.45 15.91 -25.79
CA MET A 1 -20.03 15.90 -24.43
C MET A 1 -18.99 15.34 -23.47
N PRO A 2 -18.77 15.91 -22.27
CA PRO A 2 -17.91 15.29 -21.27
C PRO A 2 -18.46 13.89 -20.93
N ARG A 3 -17.58 12.93 -20.65
CA ARG A 3 -18.02 11.60 -20.16
C ARG A 3 -18.80 11.81 -18.85
N PRO A 4 -19.86 11.03 -18.56
CA PRO A 4 -20.70 11.17 -17.36
C PRO A 4 -19.90 11.27 -16.04
N SER A 5 -18.70 10.67 -15.99
CA SER A 5 -17.81 10.73 -14.82
C SER A 5 -17.23 12.12 -14.54
N ALA A 6 -16.99 12.96 -15.55
CA ALA A 6 -16.33 14.26 -15.36
C ALA A 6 -17.27 15.28 -14.67
N LEU A 7 -18.57 15.24 -14.97
CA LEU A 7 -19.58 16.10 -14.34
C LEU A 7 -19.86 15.68 -12.90
N ALA A 8 -20.00 14.38 -12.64
CA ALA A 8 -20.15 13.86 -11.27
C ALA A 8 -18.93 14.18 -10.40
N HIS A 9 -17.74 14.06 -10.99
CA HIS A 9 -16.49 14.42 -10.33
C HIS A 9 -16.41 15.92 -10.01
N ALA A 10 -16.78 16.79 -10.95
CA ALA A 10 -16.84 18.23 -10.71
C ALA A 10 -17.84 18.59 -9.59
N GLN A 11 -19.01 17.96 -9.54
CA GLN A 11 -20.00 18.18 -8.47
C GLN A 11 -19.52 17.70 -7.09
N VAL A 12 -18.83 16.56 -7.03
CA VAL A 12 -18.21 16.07 -5.80
C VAL A 12 -17.10 17.01 -5.35
N VAL A 13 -16.29 17.53 -6.29
CA VAL A 13 -15.26 18.55 -5.98
C VAL A 13 -15.89 19.85 -5.50
N GLU A 14 -16.99 20.32 -6.08
CA GLU A 14 -17.71 21.49 -5.58
C GLU A 14 -18.28 21.26 -4.17
N THR A 15 -18.78 20.06 -3.88
CA THR A 15 -19.33 19.69 -2.57
C THR A 15 -18.22 19.55 -1.51
N LEU A 16 -17.07 18.99 -1.87
CA LEU A 16 -15.91 18.85 -0.98
C LEU A 16 -15.13 20.17 -0.84
N GLY A 17 -15.08 20.96 -1.91
CA GLY A 17 -14.31 22.19 -2.10
C GLY A 17 -14.81 23.39 -1.29
N ASP A 18 -15.91 23.25 -0.56
CA ASP A 18 -16.26 24.12 0.54
C ASP A 18 -15.26 23.88 1.70
N THR A 19 -14.04 24.40 1.57
CA THR A 19 -12.92 24.20 2.52
C THR A 19 -13.20 24.66 3.97
N THR A 20 -14.40 25.16 4.23
CA THR A 20 -14.94 25.60 5.51
C THR A 20 -15.55 24.47 6.37
N ILE A 21 -15.55 23.21 5.91
CA ILE A 21 -16.32 22.09 6.50
C ILE A 21 -15.93 21.68 7.94
N SER A 22 -14.70 21.93 8.42
CA SER A 22 -14.34 21.55 9.80
C SER A 22 -13.20 22.36 10.40
N SER A 23 -13.37 22.78 11.67
CA SER A 23 -12.26 23.30 12.49
C SER A 23 -11.27 22.22 12.92
N ASN A 24 -11.57 20.94 12.66
CA ASN A 24 -10.66 19.83 12.90
C ASN A 24 -9.63 19.72 11.78
N ARG A 25 -8.36 19.97 12.12
CA ARG A 25 -7.23 19.93 11.19
C ARG A 25 -7.10 18.58 10.46
N TYR A 26 -7.36 17.46 11.11
CA TYR A 26 -7.30 16.13 10.49
C TYR A 26 -8.31 16.01 9.34
N ILE A 27 -9.57 16.40 9.60
CA ILE A 27 -10.65 16.36 8.61
C ILE A 27 -10.34 17.31 7.45
N SER A 28 -9.92 18.54 7.76
CA SER A 28 -9.57 19.54 6.75
C SER A 28 -8.45 19.07 5.81
N LEU A 29 -7.40 18.43 6.34
CA LEU A 29 -6.30 17.91 5.52
C LEU A 29 -6.76 16.75 4.63
N HIS A 30 -7.56 15.82 5.15
CA HIS A 30 -8.12 14.75 4.32
C HIS A 30 -9.01 15.27 3.20
N THR A 31 -9.89 16.22 3.51
CA THR A 31 -10.76 16.85 2.50
C THR A 31 -9.91 17.53 1.42
N GLN A 32 -8.88 18.29 1.79
CA GLN A 32 -7.98 18.93 0.84
C GLN A 32 -7.25 17.90 -0.03
N ALA A 33 -6.71 16.83 0.56
CA ALA A 33 -6.01 15.79 -0.19
C ALA A 33 -6.94 15.09 -1.20
N LEU A 34 -8.20 14.84 -0.82
CA LEU A 34 -9.19 14.24 -1.71
C LEU A 34 -9.56 15.18 -2.87
N ILE A 35 -9.76 16.48 -2.60
CA ILE A 35 -9.97 17.48 -3.66
C ILE A 35 -8.78 17.51 -4.61
N ASP A 36 -7.55 17.57 -4.08
CA ASP A 36 -6.34 17.59 -4.88
C ASP A 36 -6.21 16.34 -5.74
N TRP A 37 -6.42 15.17 -5.16
CA TRP A 37 -6.35 13.89 -5.86
C TRP A 37 -7.38 13.83 -6.98
N SER A 38 -8.61 14.25 -6.68
CA SER A 38 -9.72 14.25 -7.63
C SER A 38 -9.41 15.16 -8.83
N LEU A 39 -8.95 16.39 -8.60
CA LEU A 39 -8.53 17.33 -9.64
C LEU A 39 -7.26 16.91 -10.39
N GLY A 40 -6.67 15.75 -10.08
CA GLY A 40 -5.49 15.21 -10.75
C GLY A 40 -4.16 15.69 -10.17
N TYR A 41 -4.17 16.51 -9.10
CA TYR A 41 -2.99 16.97 -8.38
C TYR A 41 -2.48 15.89 -7.40
N ARG A 42 -2.24 14.68 -7.91
CA ARG A 42 -1.90 13.48 -7.11
C ARG A 42 -0.67 13.68 -6.21
N ALA A 43 0.35 14.38 -6.70
CA ALA A 43 1.55 14.69 -5.90
C ALA A 43 1.20 15.53 -4.66
N ARG A 44 0.41 16.61 -4.82
CA ARG A 44 -0.01 17.44 -3.68
C ARG A 44 -0.90 16.69 -2.69
N ALA A 45 -1.78 15.82 -3.21
CA ALA A 45 -2.59 14.95 -2.37
C ALA A 45 -1.70 14.02 -1.52
N THR A 46 -0.69 13.42 -2.16
CA THR A 46 0.32 12.57 -1.49
C THR A 46 1.05 13.33 -0.39
N ASP A 47 1.55 14.54 -0.68
CA ASP A 47 2.25 15.38 0.30
C ASP A 47 1.35 15.77 1.49
N THR A 48 0.06 15.97 1.23
CA THR A 48 -0.93 16.27 2.26
C THR A 48 -1.17 15.05 3.16
N TRP A 49 -1.33 13.84 2.58
CA TRP A 49 -1.43 12.60 3.35
C TRP A 49 -0.15 12.27 4.13
N GLU A 50 1.03 12.52 3.57
CA GLU A 50 2.31 12.44 4.29
C GLU A 50 2.31 13.36 5.52
N THR A 51 1.81 14.58 5.37
CA THR A 51 1.68 15.53 6.49
C THR A 51 0.76 14.99 7.58
N ILE A 52 -0.31 14.30 7.22
CA ILE A 52 -1.22 13.65 8.18
C ILE A 52 -0.49 12.55 8.96
N LEU A 53 0.31 11.70 8.30
CA LEU A 53 1.05 10.62 8.96
C LEU A 53 2.06 11.10 10.01
N LEU A 54 2.58 12.32 9.87
CA LEU A 54 3.45 12.92 10.89
C LEU A 54 2.72 13.14 12.23
N SER A 55 1.42 13.42 12.18
CA SER A 55 0.60 13.69 13.37
C SER A 55 -0.23 12.47 13.80
N TYR A 56 -0.59 11.62 12.85
CA TYR A 56 -1.48 10.46 13.02
C TYR A 56 -0.82 9.19 12.48
N PRO A 57 0.29 8.71 13.08
CA PRO A 57 1.05 7.60 12.55
C PRO A 57 0.27 6.28 12.51
N PHE A 58 -0.80 6.15 13.31
CA PHE A 58 -1.67 4.97 13.34
C PHE A 58 -2.81 4.99 12.30
N ASP A 59 -2.85 6.01 11.44
CA ASP A 59 -3.83 6.06 10.36
C ASP A 59 -3.38 5.22 9.16
N ILE A 60 -3.78 3.96 9.19
CA ILE A 60 -3.46 3.00 8.14
C ILE A 60 -4.15 3.33 6.81
N MET A 61 -5.29 4.03 6.83
CA MET A 61 -5.98 4.45 5.61
C MET A 61 -5.16 5.52 4.89
N THR A 62 -4.67 6.52 5.62
CA THR A 62 -3.73 7.52 5.08
C THR A 62 -2.47 6.85 4.55
N LEU A 63 -1.90 5.89 5.30
CA LEU A 63 -0.72 5.16 4.85
C LEU A 63 -1.01 4.44 3.52
N ARG A 64 -2.16 3.77 3.40
CA ARG A 64 -2.53 3.10 2.14
C ARG A 64 -2.67 4.09 0.98
N PHE A 65 -3.29 5.25 1.18
CA PHE A 65 -3.39 6.27 0.14
C PHE A 65 -2.03 6.80 -0.32
N VAL A 66 -1.10 7.00 0.61
CA VAL A 66 0.29 7.33 0.29
C VAL A 66 0.93 6.24 -0.57
N LEU A 67 0.80 4.96 -0.20
CA LEU A 67 1.37 3.87 -0.99
C LEU A 67 0.78 3.84 -2.40
N ASP A 68 -0.55 3.85 -2.51
CA ASP A 68 -1.23 3.79 -3.79
C ASP A 68 -0.81 4.96 -4.68
N THR A 69 -0.84 6.19 -4.17
CA THR A 69 -0.44 7.35 -4.99
C THR A 69 1.04 7.37 -5.34
N SER A 70 1.91 6.97 -4.42
CA SER A 70 3.36 6.88 -4.66
C SER A 70 3.68 5.85 -5.75
N PHE A 71 3.01 4.70 -5.72
CA PHE A 71 3.14 3.68 -6.77
C PHE A 71 2.76 4.24 -8.14
N HIS A 72 1.59 4.88 -8.25
CA HIS A 72 1.12 5.46 -9.51
C HIS A 72 1.95 6.66 -9.99
N LEU A 73 2.66 7.35 -9.09
CA LEU A 73 3.59 8.43 -9.43
C LEU A 73 5.02 7.94 -9.73
N GLY A 74 5.30 6.65 -9.55
CA GLY A 74 6.65 6.09 -9.69
C GLY A 74 7.61 6.50 -8.57
N ASN A 75 7.10 6.97 -7.44
CA ASN A 75 7.93 7.37 -6.30
C ASN A 75 8.24 6.18 -5.39
N GLN A 76 9.13 5.31 -5.87
CA GLN A 76 9.52 4.07 -5.18
C GLN A 76 10.12 4.32 -3.78
N ASN A 77 10.86 5.43 -3.60
CA ASN A 77 11.42 5.75 -2.28
C ASN A 77 10.32 6.01 -1.25
N MET A 78 9.23 6.68 -1.64
CA MET A 78 8.10 6.96 -0.75
C MET A 78 7.39 5.67 -0.32
N LEU A 79 7.25 4.68 -1.22
CA LEU A 79 6.70 3.35 -0.88
C LEU A 79 7.43 2.70 0.30
N ARG A 80 8.76 2.83 0.34
CA ARG A 80 9.59 2.32 1.42
C ARG A 80 9.56 3.23 2.64
N ASP A 81 9.85 4.51 2.44
CA ASP A 81 10.22 5.44 3.52
C ASP A 81 9.02 5.83 4.38
N SER A 82 7.83 5.90 3.81
CA SER A 82 6.61 6.25 4.56
C SER A 82 6.19 5.14 5.51
N VAL A 83 6.29 3.88 5.08
CA VAL A 83 6.07 2.72 5.96
C VAL A 83 7.19 2.62 6.99
N ALA A 84 8.45 2.76 6.57
CA ALA A 84 9.61 2.70 7.47
C ALA A 84 9.54 3.75 8.59
N ARG A 85 8.96 4.92 8.31
CA ARG A 85 8.77 6.01 9.29
C ARG A 85 7.75 5.65 10.37
N VAL A 86 6.65 4.99 10.02
CA VAL A 86 5.59 4.68 10.99
C VAL A 86 5.75 3.31 11.64
N LEU A 87 6.38 2.34 10.99
CA LEU A 87 6.49 0.96 11.47
C LEU A 87 7.05 0.86 12.91
N PRO A 88 8.13 1.53 13.32
CA PRO A 88 8.62 1.48 14.70
C PRO A 88 7.61 1.99 15.75
N ILE A 89 6.77 2.97 15.37
CA ILE A 89 5.71 3.52 16.22
C ILE A 89 4.59 2.48 16.40
N TRP A 90 4.29 1.71 15.36
CA TRP A 90 3.35 0.57 15.44
C TRP A 90 3.93 -0.61 16.22
N GLU A 91 5.22 -0.89 16.05
CA GLU A 91 5.91 -1.97 16.77
C GLU A 91 5.91 -1.75 18.28
N SER A 92 6.21 -0.52 18.71
CA SER A 92 6.19 -0.10 20.12
C SER A 92 4.80 0.04 20.72
N SER A 93 3.74 -0.05 19.91
CA SER A 93 2.36 0.00 20.38
C SER A 93 1.87 -1.37 20.90
N SER A 94 0.62 -1.43 21.37
CA SER A 94 0.01 -2.69 21.88
C SER A 94 0.25 -3.87 20.91
N PRO A 95 0.67 -5.04 21.40
CA PRO A 95 0.86 -6.24 20.57
C PRO A 95 -0.38 -6.61 19.74
N HIS A 96 -1.57 -6.32 20.26
CA HIS A 96 -2.86 -6.63 19.64
C HIS A 96 -3.44 -5.46 18.81
N ARG A 97 -2.62 -4.48 18.42
CA ARG A 97 -3.11 -3.37 17.59
C ARG A 97 -3.67 -3.94 16.28
N PRO A 98 -4.95 -3.68 15.96
CA PRO A 98 -5.54 -4.14 14.71
C PRO A 98 -4.72 -3.66 13.52
N LEU A 99 -4.63 -4.50 12.49
CA LEU A 99 -4.00 -4.19 11.21
C LEU A 99 -2.47 -3.98 11.25
N LYS A 100 -1.82 -4.21 12.39
CA LYS A 100 -0.35 -4.09 12.53
C LYS A 100 0.40 -5.02 11.57
N SER A 101 -0.11 -6.23 11.35
CA SER A 101 0.49 -7.21 10.42
C SER A 101 0.65 -6.66 9.01
N HIS A 102 -0.32 -5.90 8.51
CA HIS A 102 -0.31 -5.35 7.15
C HIS A 102 0.84 -4.36 6.87
N LEU A 103 1.39 -3.71 7.91
CA LEU A 103 2.54 -2.84 7.71
C LEU A 103 3.78 -3.62 7.24
N TYR A 104 3.91 -4.89 7.62
CA TYR A 104 5.02 -5.72 7.17
C TYR A 104 4.92 -6.06 5.69
N GLY A 105 3.73 -6.41 5.19
CA GLY A 105 3.48 -6.59 3.76
C GLY A 105 3.72 -5.30 2.97
N MET A 106 3.18 -4.17 3.42
CA MET A 106 3.41 -2.85 2.81
C MET A 106 4.90 -2.48 2.77
N TYR A 107 5.63 -2.74 3.86
CA TYR A 107 7.06 -2.42 3.92
C TYR A 107 7.89 -3.36 3.04
N ALA A 108 7.57 -4.65 3.06
CA ALA A 108 8.23 -5.65 2.22
C ALA A 108 8.09 -5.28 0.74
N PHE A 109 6.89 -4.87 0.31
CA PHE A 109 6.66 -4.37 -1.04
C PHE A 109 7.52 -3.15 -1.36
N GLY A 110 7.53 -2.11 -0.52
CA GLY A 110 8.39 -0.93 -0.73
C GLY A 110 9.90 -1.26 -0.75
N LEU A 111 10.34 -2.26 0.01
CA LEU A 111 11.72 -2.76 -0.04
C LEU A 111 12.01 -3.50 -1.35
N ALA A 112 11.08 -4.32 -1.84
CA ALA A 112 11.23 -5.03 -3.11
C ALA A 112 11.34 -4.05 -4.28
N GLU A 113 10.44 -3.06 -4.35
CA GLU A 113 10.43 -2.00 -5.36
C GLU A 113 11.67 -1.09 -5.33
N THR A 114 12.41 -1.08 -4.21
CA THR A 114 13.68 -0.33 -4.07
C THR A 114 14.90 -1.23 -4.08
N ASN A 115 14.76 -2.45 -4.61
CA ASN A 115 15.83 -3.44 -4.80
C ASN A 115 16.53 -3.88 -3.49
N MET A 116 15.86 -3.76 -2.35
CA MET A 116 16.34 -4.21 -1.04
C MET A 116 15.85 -5.63 -0.73
N VAL A 117 16.08 -6.54 -1.67
CA VAL A 117 15.44 -7.85 -1.78
C VAL A 117 15.56 -8.72 -0.52
N LEU A 118 16.74 -8.82 0.08
CA LEU A 118 16.93 -9.60 1.32
C LEU A 118 16.13 -9.04 2.50
N ARG A 119 15.94 -7.72 2.54
CA ARG A 119 15.13 -7.08 3.58
C ARG A 119 13.65 -7.26 3.29
N ALA A 120 13.26 -7.21 2.02
CA ALA A 120 11.88 -7.45 1.58
C ALA A 120 11.41 -8.85 2.02
N GLU A 121 12.19 -9.90 1.70
CA GLU A 121 11.89 -11.27 2.14
C GLU A 121 11.73 -11.36 3.67
N LYS A 122 12.69 -10.78 4.42
CA LYS A 122 12.63 -10.83 5.89
C LYS A 122 11.34 -10.21 6.42
N GLN A 123 10.94 -9.05 5.91
CA GLN A 123 9.71 -8.38 6.35
C GLN A 123 8.46 -9.12 5.90
N ALA A 124 8.45 -9.66 4.68
CA ALA A 124 7.35 -10.46 4.16
C ALA A 124 7.09 -11.69 5.04
N ARG A 125 8.14 -12.42 5.41
CA ARG A 125 8.02 -13.59 6.30
C ARG A 125 7.45 -13.22 7.67
N VAL A 126 7.90 -12.11 8.27
CA VAL A 126 7.32 -11.60 9.53
C VAL A 126 5.82 -11.25 9.35
N GLY A 127 5.46 -10.62 8.24
CA GLY A 127 4.07 -10.31 7.91
C GLY A 127 3.19 -11.56 7.82
N LEU A 128 3.66 -12.58 7.09
CA LEU A 128 2.97 -13.85 6.90
C LEU A 128 2.88 -14.68 8.18
N GLU A 129 3.88 -14.62 9.07
CA GLU A 129 3.81 -15.23 10.40
C GLU A 129 2.71 -14.60 11.27
N LEU A 130 2.45 -13.30 11.10
CA LEU A 130 1.41 -12.58 11.84
C LEU A 130 0.04 -12.67 11.17
N ASN A 131 0.01 -12.79 9.84
CA ASN A 131 -1.18 -12.87 9.02
C ASN A 131 -0.86 -13.58 7.70
N GLU A 132 -1.18 -14.88 7.63
CA GLU A 132 -0.94 -15.68 6.43
C GLU A 132 -1.73 -15.22 5.20
N HIS A 133 -2.81 -14.45 5.41
CA HIS A 133 -3.66 -13.88 4.36
C HIS A 133 -3.18 -12.51 3.83
N ASP A 134 -1.98 -12.06 4.20
CA ASP A 134 -1.42 -10.81 3.67
C ASP A 134 -0.87 -11.00 2.25
N ALA A 135 -1.71 -10.73 1.25
CA ALA A 135 -1.33 -10.86 -0.15
C ALA A 135 -0.17 -9.94 -0.57
N TRP A 136 0.04 -8.79 0.08
CA TRP A 136 1.19 -7.93 -0.21
C TRP A 136 2.49 -8.53 0.32
N ALA A 137 2.43 -9.21 1.47
CA ALA A 137 3.56 -9.97 1.98
C ALA A 137 3.87 -11.19 1.09
N THR A 138 2.85 -11.93 0.65
CA THR A 138 2.99 -13.02 -0.34
C THR A 138 3.67 -12.52 -1.61
N HIS A 139 3.16 -11.43 -2.19
CA HIS A 139 3.71 -10.80 -3.39
C HIS A 139 5.19 -10.42 -3.22
N ALA A 140 5.53 -9.71 -2.14
CA ALA A 140 6.90 -9.30 -1.88
C ALA A 140 7.85 -10.49 -1.66
N LEU A 141 7.37 -11.57 -1.03
CA LEU A 141 8.15 -12.79 -0.83
C LEU A 141 8.49 -13.46 -2.17
N VAL A 142 7.51 -13.59 -3.06
CA VAL A 142 7.71 -14.21 -4.37
C VAL A 142 8.64 -13.39 -5.25
N HIS A 143 8.47 -12.06 -5.30
CA HIS A 143 9.43 -11.19 -5.97
C HIS A 143 10.85 -11.38 -5.45
N ALA A 144 11.01 -11.54 -4.14
CA ALA A 144 12.31 -11.73 -3.55
C ALA A 144 12.92 -13.07 -3.98
N THR A 145 12.17 -14.17 -3.92
CA THR A 145 12.66 -15.49 -4.35
C THR A 145 13.03 -15.51 -5.83
N GLU A 146 12.23 -14.87 -6.69
CA GLU A 146 12.54 -14.69 -8.12
C GLU A 146 13.84 -13.93 -8.34
N TYR A 147 14.01 -12.75 -7.73
CA TYR A 147 15.21 -11.94 -7.90
C TYR A 147 16.48 -12.65 -7.40
N MET A 148 16.35 -13.54 -6.42
CA MET A 148 17.45 -14.35 -5.88
C MET A 148 17.70 -15.63 -6.66
N GLY A 149 16.97 -15.90 -7.76
CA GLY A 149 17.09 -17.14 -8.52
C GLY A 149 16.58 -18.38 -7.77
N ARG A 150 15.76 -18.19 -6.73
CA ARG A 150 15.08 -19.24 -5.96
C ARG A 150 13.65 -19.45 -6.46
N THR A 151 13.45 -19.40 -7.77
CA THR A 151 12.12 -19.40 -8.39
C THR A 151 11.29 -20.63 -8.03
N SER A 152 11.91 -21.82 -7.96
CA SER A 152 11.22 -23.05 -7.53
C SER A 152 10.67 -22.94 -6.10
N GLU A 153 11.38 -22.26 -5.19
CA GLU A 153 10.88 -22.00 -3.83
C GLU A 153 9.65 -21.08 -3.86
N GLY A 154 9.66 -20.06 -4.72
CA GLY A 154 8.53 -19.13 -4.89
C GLY A 154 7.28 -19.84 -5.41
N ILE A 155 7.42 -20.70 -6.42
CA ILE A 155 6.32 -21.48 -6.99
C ILE A 155 5.74 -22.44 -5.94
N ASP A 156 6.60 -23.26 -5.33
CA ASP A 156 6.19 -24.20 -4.28
C ASP A 156 5.44 -23.51 -3.14
N PHE A 157 5.81 -22.27 -2.81
CA PHE A 157 5.14 -21.46 -1.80
C PHE A 157 3.76 -21.00 -2.28
N LEU A 158 3.65 -20.46 -3.49
CA LEU A 158 2.38 -19.98 -4.05
C LEU A 158 1.35 -21.11 -4.19
N GLU A 159 1.75 -22.26 -4.73
CA GLU A 159 0.86 -23.41 -4.88
C GLU A 159 0.30 -23.91 -3.52
N LYS A 160 1.11 -23.84 -2.45
CA LYS A 160 0.69 -24.25 -1.11
C LYS A 160 -0.18 -23.22 -0.39
N THR A 161 -0.16 -21.97 -0.83
CA THR A 161 -0.80 -20.84 -0.13
C THR A 161 -1.89 -20.16 -0.94
N ASP A 162 -2.29 -20.72 -2.08
CA ASP A 162 -3.32 -20.17 -2.98
C ASP A 162 -4.57 -19.64 -2.25
N ASN A 163 -5.15 -20.47 -1.38
CA ASN A 163 -6.31 -20.12 -0.56
C ASN A 163 -6.10 -18.92 0.39
N HIS A 164 -4.86 -18.48 0.62
CA HIS A 164 -4.57 -17.40 1.56
C HIS A 164 -4.65 -16.02 0.91
N TRP A 165 -4.30 -15.88 -0.37
CA TRP A 165 -4.15 -14.59 -1.04
C TRP A 165 -5.12 -14.37 -2.20
N HIS A 166 -5.78 -15.42 -2.69
CA HIS A 166 -6.68 -15.34 -3.85
C HIS A 166 -7.92 -14.45 -3.61
N GLU A 167 -8.31 -14.18 -2.36
CA GLU A 167 -9.40 -13.24 -2.04
C GLU A 167 -9.01 -11.75 -2.19
N CYS A 168 -7.72 -11.45 -2.41
CA CYS A 168 -7.21 -10.08 -2.45
C CYS A 168 -7.27 -9.49 -3.87
N ASP A 169 -8.48 -9.08 -4.29
CA ASP A 169 -8.86 -8.36 -5.52
C ASP A 169 -7.73 -8.16 -6.55
N ILE A 170 -7.11 -6.97 -6.58
CA ILE A 170 -6.21 -6.54 -7.66
C ILE A 170 -4.88 -7.30 -7.62
N ILE A 171 -4.35 -7.58 -6.43
CA ILE A 171 -3.01 -8.16 -6.29
C ILE A 171 -3.01 -9.68 -6.51
N ALA A 172 -4.13 -10.39 -6.27
CA ALA A 172 -4.25 -11.82 -6.53
C ALA A 172 -3.93 -12.16 -7.99
N SER A 173 -4.56 -11.44 -8.94
CA SER A 173 -4.30 -11.61 -10.37
C SER A 173 -2.84 -11.34 -10.78
N HIS A 174 -2.14 -10.49 -10.02
CA HIS A 174 -0.74 -10.20 -10.26
C HIS A 174 0.17 -11.26 -9.63
N ILE A 175 -0.21 -11.82 -8.48
CA ILE A 175 0.45 -12.98 -7.87
C ILE A 175 0.39 -14.17 -8.84
N ASP A 176 -0.74 -14.39 -9.51
CA ASP A 176 -0.85 -15.42 -10.57
C ASP A 176 0.16 -15.22 -11.72
N TRP A 177 0.53 -13.97 -12.05
CA TRP A 177 1.52 -13.74 -13.11
C TRP A 177 2.90 -14.24 -12.76
N HIS A 178 3.24 -14.35 -11.49
CA HIS A 178 4.49 -14.97 -11.06
C HIS A 178 4.51 -16.48 -11.31
N LEU A 179 3.33 -17.11 -11.45
CA LEU A 179 3.19 -18.50 -11.87
C LEU A 179 3.23 -18.65 -13.40
N ALA A 180 2.90 -17.59 -14.15
CA ALA A 180 2.74 -17.62 -15.61
C ALA A 180 3.97 -18.11 -16.42
N PRO A 181 5.24 -17.91 -16.02
CA PRO A 181 6.38 -18.43 -16.78
C PRO A 181 6.50 -19.96 -16.78
N PHE A 182 5.63 -20.68 -16.06
CA PHE A 182 5.78 -22.11 -15.77
C PHE A 182 4.53 -22.96 -16.08
N ILE A 183 3.49 -22.35 -16.64
CA ILE A 183 2.31 -23.07 -17.13
C ILE A 183 2.59 -23.51 -18.57
N ASP A 184 3.01 -24.76 -18.75
CA ASP A 184 3.04 -25.46 -20.05
C ASP A 184 1.66 -26.02 -20.42
#